data_AF-U6DMV7-F1
#
_entry.id   AF-U6DMV7-F1
#
_cell.length_a   1.000
_cell.length_b   1.000
_cell.length_c   1.000
_cell.angle_alpha   90.00
_cell.angle_beta   90.00
_cell.angle_gamma   90.00
#
_symmetry.space_group_name_H-M   'P 1'
#
loop_
_entity.id
_entity.type
_entity.pdbx_description
1 polymer ?
#
loop_
_entity_poly.entity_id
_entity_poly.type
_entity_poly.pdbx_seq_one_letter_code
_entity_poly.pdbx_strand_id
1 'polypeptide(L)' 'DCQWIDITDVRPGNYILQVVINPNFEVAESDFTNNAMKCNCKYDGHRIWVHNCHIGDAFSEEANRRFERYPGQTSNQIV' A
#
# COMPACT_ATOMS: atom_id res chain seq x y z
N ASP A 1 3.03 22.26 -1.69
CA ASP A 1 1.98 21.24 -1.57
C ASP A 1 2.35 20.10 -2.50
N CYS A 2 2.65 18.91 -1.97
CA CYS A 2 3.25 17.77 -2.71
C CYS A 2 2.85 16.41 -2.11
N GLN A 3 1.76 16.35 -1.33
CA GLN A 3 1.35 15.14 -0.61
C GLN A 3 0.44 14.24 -1.46
N TRP A 4 0.69 14.12 -2.77
CA TRP A 4 -0.11 13.31 -3.69
C TRP A 4 0.74 12.55 -4.71
N ILE A 5 0.18 11.47 -5.23
CA ILE A 5 0.69 10.73 -6.38
C ILE A 5 -0.24 11.03 -7.54
N ASP A 6 0.32 11.51 -8.66
CA ASP A 6 -0.45 11.68 -9.89
C ASP A 6 -0.73 10.32 -10.51
N ILE A 7 -2.01 10.02 -10.74
CA ILE A 7 -2.48 8.76 -11.31
C ILE A 7 -3.22 8.95 -12.64
N THR A 8 -3.06 10.10 -13.31
CA THR A 8 -3.81 10.46 -14.52
C THR A 8 -3.72 9.39 -15.61
N ASP A 9 -2.55 8.75 -15.77
CA ASP A 9 -2.30 7.74 -16.79
C ASP A 9 -2.45 6.28 -16.29
N VAL A 10 -2.91 6.10 -15.05
CA VAL A 10 -3.13 4.78 -14.45
C VAL A 10 -4.53 4.28 -14.83
N ARG A 11 -4.62 3.05 -15.33
CA ARG A 11 -5.90 2.42 -15.68
C ARG A 11 -6.62 1.89 -14.42
N PRO A 12 -7.94 1.69 -14.45
CA PRO A 12 -8.65 0.98 -13.38
C PRO A 12 -8.05 -0.41 -13.13
N GLY A 13 -7.94 -0.82 -11.87
CA GLY A 13 -7.28 -2.06 -11.47
C GLY A 13 -7.08 -2.19 -9.96
N ASN A 14 -6.41 -3.28 -9.58
CA ASN A 14 -5.96 -3.50 -8.21
C ASN A 14 -4.46 -3.24 -8.14
N TYR A 15 -4.05 -2.47 -7.15
CA TYR A 15 -2.69 -1.96 -6.97
C TYR A 15 -2.27 -2.10 -5.50
N ILE A 16 -0.96 -2.04 -5.27
CA ILE A 16 -0.39 -1.85 -3.95
C ILE A 16 0.13 -0.42 -3.87
N LEU A 17 -0.38 0.35 -2.91
CA LEU A 17 0.22 1.64 -2.54
C LEU A 17 1.35 1.37 -1.55
N GLN A 18 2.54 1.86 -1.85
CA GLN A 18 3.70 1.74 -0.99
C GLN A 18 4.31 3.11 -0.69
N VAL A 19 4.61 3.35 0.59
CA VAL A 19 5.34 4.53 1.05
C VAL A 19 6.56 4.06 1.84
N VAL A 20 7.73 4.62 1.52
CA VAL A 20 8.99 4.28 2.20
C VAL A 20 9.58 5.55 2.78
N ILE A 21 9.86 5.53 4.08
CA ILE A 21 10.51 6.62 4.81
C ILE A 21 12.01 6.34 4.84
N ASN A 22 12.80 7.41 4.67
CA ASN A 22 14.27 7.34 4.61
C ASN A 22 14.76 6.22 3.66
N PRO A 23 14.32 6.21 2.39
CA PRO A 23 14.56 5.09 1.48
C PRO A 23 16.05 4.86 1.16
N ASN A 24 16.88 5.89 1.36
CA ASN A 24 18.31 5.87 1.09
C ASN A 24 19.17 5.73 2.35
N PHE A 25 18.57 5.55 3.54
CA PHE A 25 19.29 5.42 4.82
C PHE A 25 20.21 6.62 5.11
N GLU A 26 19.82 7.82 4.69
CA GLU A 26 20.63 9.05 4.80
C GLU A 26 20.76 9.51 6.26
N VAL A 27 19.77 9.20 7.08
CA VAL A 27 19.75 9.45 8.52
C VAL A 27 19.76 8.12 9.27
N ALA A 28 20.55 8.02 10.34
CA ALA A 28 20.58 6.82 11.16
C ALA A 28 19.29 6.67 11.97
N GLU A 29 18.71 5.46 11.95
CA GLU A 29 17.52 5.09 12.72
C GLU A 29 17.83 3.83 13.54
N SER A 30 17.11 3.64 14.65
CA SER A 30 17.27 2.47 15.50
C SER A 30 16.74 1.17 14.89
N ASP A 31 15.76 1.32 13.99
CA ASP A 31 15.08 0.25 13.30
C ASP A 31 14.66 0.74 11.93
N PHE A 32 14.88 -0.07 10.90
CA PHE A 32 14.51 0.23 9.52
C PHE A 32 13.45 -0.75 8.98
N THR A 33 13.12 -1.82 9.72
CA THR A 33 12.13 -2.81 9.25
C THR A 33 10.72 -2.23 9.22
N ASN A 34 10.49 -1.13 9.94
CA ASN A 34 9.21 -0.44 10.05
C ASN A 34 9.06 0.80 9.15
N ASN A 35 10.04 1.10 8.28
CA ASN A 35 10.03 2.29 7.44
C ASN A 35 9.14 2.20 6.19
N ALA A 36 8.67 1.00 5.86
CA ALA A 36 7.84 0.75 4.69
C ALA A 36 6.40 0.44 5.09
N MET A 37 5.46 1.16 4.49
CA MET A 37 4.02 0.92 4.60
C MET A 37 3.46 0.44 3.26
N LYS A 38 2.56 -0.54 3.31
CA LYS A 38 1.81 -1.06 2.16
C LYS A 38 0.31 -1.04 2.41
N CYS A 39 -0.48 -0.68 1.41
CA CYS A 39 -1.94 -0.79 1.39
C CYS A 39 -2.42 -1.46 0.10
N ASN A 40 -3.51 -2.22 0.19
CA ASN A 40 -4.25 -2.64 -1.00
C ASN A 40 -5.08 -1.46 -1.51
N CYS A 41 -5.03 -1.25 -2.82
CA CYS A 41 -5.74 -0.18 -3.50
C CYS A 41 -6.58 -0.75 -4.64
N LYS A 42 -7.87 -0.44 -4.65
CA LYS A 42 -8.73 -0.69 -5.81
C LYS A 42 -9.11 0.64 -6.44
N TYR A 43 -8.75 0.82 -7.70
CA TYR A 43 -9.12 1.98 -8.49
C TYR A 43 -10.12 1.57 -9.57
N ASP A 44 -11.30 2.18 -9.59
CA ASP A 44 -12.36 1.86 -10.57
C ASP A 44 -12.44 2.85 -11.75
N GLY A 45 -11.58 3.87 -11.78
CA GLY A 45 -11.61 4.96 -12.77
C GLY A 45 -12.25 6.25 -12.26
N HIS A 46 -12.96 6.20 -11.12
CA HIS A 46 -13.63 7.36 -10.53
C HIS A 46 -13.29 7.54 -9.05
N ARG A 47 -13.07 6.44 -8.34
CA ARG A 47 -12.76 6.39 -6.91
C ARG A 47 -11.69 5.36 -6.62
N ILE A 48 -10.96 5.60 -5.55
CA ILE A 48 -9.98 4.68 -5.01
C ILE A 48 -10.40 4.22 -3.62
N TRP A 49 -10.33 2.92 -3.38
CA TRP A 49 -10.48 2.33 -2.05
C TRP A 49 -9.11 1.89 -1.57
N VAL A 50 -8.72 2.38 -0.40
CA VAL A 50 -7.45 2.03 0.24
C VAL A 50 -7.78 1.25 1.51
N HIS A 51 -7.23 0.04 1.64
CA HIS A 51 -7.55 -0.84 2.75
C HIS A 51 -6.36 -1.75 3.12
N ASN A 52 -6.44 -2.39 4.28
CA ASN A 52 -5.40 -3.26 4.82
C ASN A 52 -4.01 -2.59 4.85
N CYS A 53 -3.95 -1.31 5.18
CA CYS A 53 -2.71 -0.58 5.35
C CYS A 53 -1.94 -1.07 6.57
N HIS A 54 -0.66 -1.36 6.39
CA HIS A 54 0.19 -1.87 7.47
C HIS A 54 1.65 -1.59 7.17
N ILE A 55 2.46 -1.63 8.23
CA ILE A 55 3.91 -1.59 8.15
C ILE A 55 4.41 -3.00 7.80
N GLY A 56 5.49 -3.10 7.01
CA GLY A 56 5.96 -4.37 6.44
C GLY A 56 6.17 -5.52 7.43
N ASP A 57 6.47 -5.22 8.70
CA ASP A 57 6.70 -6.22 9.76
C ASP A 57 5.55 -6.31 10.79
N ALA A 58 4.40 -5.69 10.52
CA ALA A 58 3.23 -5.76 11.41
C ALA A 58 2.49 -7.10 11.35
N PHE A 59 2.80 -7.94 10.37
CA PHE A 59 2.16 -9.22 10.10
C PHE A 59 3.16 -10.37 10.05
N SER A 60 2.72 -11.59 10.40
CA SER A 60 3.52 -12.79 10.15
C SER A 60 3.80 -12.96 8.65
N GLU A 61 4.88 -13.65 8.29
CA GLU A 61 5.25 -13.91 6.89
C GLU A 61 4.09 -14.50 6.06
N GLU A 62 3.25 -15.32 6.69
CA GLU A 62 2.06 -15.93 6.08
C GLU A 62 0.98 -14.90 5.74
N ALA A 63 0.75 -13.94 6.64
CA ALA A 63 -0.21 -12.86 6.41
C ALA A 63 0.31 -11.87 5.34
N ASN A 64 1.62 -11.60 5.30
CA ASN A 64 2.25 -10.84 4.22
C ASN A 64 2.14 -11.53 2.86
N ARG A 65 2.37 -12.85 2.79
CA ARG A 65 2.17 -13.63 1.55
C ARG A 65 0.72 -13.61 1.08
N ARG A 66 -0.24 -13.60 2.02
CA ARG A 66 -1.67 -13.49 1.69
C ARG A 66 -2.04 -12.10 1.18
N PHE A 67 -1.40 -11.05 1.70
CA PHE A 67 -1.54 -9.68 1.23
C PHE A 67 -1.05 -9.53 -0.22
N GLU A 68 0.15 -10.04 -0.54
CA GLU A 68 0.70 -9.98 -1.91
C GLU A 68 -0.10 -10.83 -2.91
N ARG A 69 -0.77 -11.89 -2.44
CA ARG A 69 -1.68 -12.73 -3.25
C ARG A 69 -3.12 -12.20 -3.29
N TYR A 70 -3.36 -10.98 -2.83
CA TYR A 70 -4.71 -10.44 -2.77
C TYR A 70 -5.33 -10.41 -4.19
N PRO A 71 -6.43 -11.15 -4.46
CA PRO A 71 -7.00 -11.29 -5.79
C PRO A 71 -7.74 -10.03 -6.29
N GLY A 72 -7.62 -8.92 -5.57
CA GLY A 72 -8.44 -7.73 -5.75
C GLY A 72 -9.76 -7.80 -4.99
N GLN A 73 -10.31 -6.63 -4.67
CA GLN A 73 -11.57 -6.55 -3.93
C GLN A 73 -12.74 -6.79 -4.88
N THR A 74 -13.53 -7.84 -4.67
CA THR A 74 -14.68 -8.19 -5.53
C THR A 74 -15.87 -7.24 -5.39
N SER A 75 -15.98 -6.51 -4.27
CA SER A 75 -17.06 -5.56 -4.01
C SER A 75 -16.55 -4.31 -3.30
N ASN A 76 -17.08 -3.14 -3.69
CA ASN A 76 -16.80 -1.86 -3.05
C ASN A 76 -17.79 -1.54 -1.91
N GLN A 77 -18.63 -2.50 -1.52
CA GLN A 77 -19.56 -2.31 -0.41
C GLN A 77 -18.81 -2.26 0.91
N ILE A 78 -19.05 -1.19 1.66
CA ILE A 78 -18.78 -1.11 3.09
C ILE A 78 -19.87 -1.97 3.74
N VAL A 79 -19.50 -3.12 4.30
CA VAL A 79 -20.39 -3.91 5.16
C VAL A 79 -20.24 -3.41 6.60
#